data_AF-A0A3P7J1E2-F1
#
_entry.id   AF-A0A3P7J1E2-F1
#
_cell.length_a   1.000
_cell.length_b   1.000
_cell.length_c   1.000
_cell.angle_alpha   90.00
_cell.angle_beta   90.00
_cell.angle_gamma   90.00
#
_symmetry.space_group_name_H-M   'P 1'
#
loop_
_entity.id
_entity.type
_entity.pdbx_description
1 polymer ?
#
loop_
_entity_poly.entity_id
_entity_poly.type
_entity_poly.pdbx_seq_one_letter_code
_entity_poly.pdbx_strand_id
1 'polypeptide(L)'
;MSTYLFSIVVGAMPYRETYTDKGVRIRIYAEAEKLNDTSLALSLAPKLLAYFEDYFQLPYPLEKLGKVAINLSTNNTCHDVDVPNL
;
A
#
# COMPACT_ATOMS: atom_id res chain seq x y z
N MET A 1 18.03 3.84 11.14
CA MET A 1 17.09 4.19 10.05
C MET A 1 17.22 5.67 9.76
N SER A 2 17.20 6.08 8.49
CA SER A 2 17.27 7.50 8.09
C SER A 2 15.89 8.15 8.07
N THR A 3 15.81 9.47 8.18
CA THR A 3 14.56 10.23 8.36
C THR A 3 13.60 10.18 7.17
N TYR A 4 14.10 9.96 5.95
CA TYR A 4 13.28 9.85 4.74
C TYR A 4 12.38 8.58 4.70
N LEU A 5 12.64 7.59 5.57
CA LEU A 5 11.81 6.38 5.68
C LEU A 5 10.64 6.55 6.66
N PHE A 6 10.61 7.64 7.43
CA PHE A 6 9.52 7.89 8.36
C PHE A 6 8.25 8.28 7.59
N SER A 7 7.17 7.53 7.82
CA SER A 7 5.86 7.77 7.21
C SER A 7 4.75 7.48 8.20
N ILE A 8 3.72 8.34 8.19
CA ILE A 8 2.49 8.18 8.97
C ILE A 8 1.33 8.42 8.01
N VAL A 9 0.31 7.55 8.10
CA VAL A 9 -0.95 7.68 7.35
C VAL A 9 -2.08 7.61 8.37
N VAL A 10 -3.03 8.55 8.29
CA VAL A 10 -4.21 8.60 9.14
C VAL A 10 -5.45 8.60 8.25
N GLY A 11 -6.34 7.64 8.45
CA GLY A 11 -7.57 7.51 7.68
C GLY A 11 -8.27 6.19 7.91
N ALA A 12 -9.58 6.15 7.63
CA ALA A 12 -10.36 4.92 7.65
C ALA A 12 -10.24 4.24 6.28
N MET A 13 -9.34 3.26 6.18
CA MET A 13 -9.13 2.48 4.97
C MET A 13 -9.30 0.99 5.26
N PRO A 14 -10.07 0.25 4.44
CA PRO A 14 -10.11 -1.20 4.56
C PRO A 14 -8.76 -1.80 4.12
N TYR A 15 -8.47 -3.00 4.60
CA TYR A 15 -7.20 -3.67 4.33
C TYR A 15 -7.39 -5.16 4.05
N ARG A 16 -6.42 -5.74 3.34
CA ARG A 16 -6.22 -7.19 3.23
C ARG A 16 -4.88 -7.56 3.84
N GLU A 17 -4.84 -8.71 4.49
CA GLU A 17 -3.63 -9.23 5.11
C GLU A 17 -3.28 -10.62 4.59
N THR A 18 -1.98 -10.89 4.54
CA THR A 18 -1.39 -12.19 4.20
C THR A 18 -0.15 -12.41 5.07
N TYR A 19 0.26 -13.67 5.16
CA TYR A 19 1.43 -14.09 5.92
C TYR A 19 2.44 -14.74 4.99
N THR A 20 3.72 -14.49 5.22
CA THR A 20 4.78 -15.28 4.58
C THR A 20 5.07 -16.55 5.38
N ASP A 21 5.74 -17.51 4.77
CA ASP A 21 6.13 -18.77 5.41
C ASP A 21 7.03 -18.56 6.64
N LYS A 22 7.75 -17.43 6.69
CA LYS A 22 8.60 -17.02 7.81
C LYS A 22 7.87 -16.17 8.85
N GLY A 23 6.54 -16.05 8.76
CA GLY A 23 5.70 -15.38 9.75
C GLY A 23 5.60 -13.85 9.61
N VAL A 24 6.13 -13.26 8.53
CA VAL A 24 6.03 -11.80 8.31
C VAL A 24 4.61 -11.45 7.88
N ARG A 25 3.98 -10.53 8.62
CA ARG A 25 2.62 -10.06 8.32
C ARG A 25 2.67 -8.97 7.25
N ILE A 26 2.09 -9.24 6.09
CA ILE A 26 1.96 -8.25 5.01
C ILE A 26 0.52 -7.71 4.99
N ARG A 27 0.38 -6.39 5.04
CA ARG A 27 -0.92 -5.71 4.95
C ARG A 27 -0.95 -4.75 3.78
N ILE A 28 -2.02 -4.80 3.00
CA ILE A 28 -2.27 -3.89 1.89
C ILE A 28 -3.54 -3.09 2.21
N TYR A 29 -3.38 -1.77 2.33
CA TYR A 29 -4.45 -0.81 2.53
C TYR A 29 -4.82 -0.19 1.18
N ALA A 30 -6.10 -0.13 0.86
CA ALA A 30 -6.62 0.48 -0.36
C ALA A 30 -8.05 0.99 -0.14
N GLU A 31 -8.55 1.83 -1.05
CA GLU A 31 -9.96 2.21 -1.11
C GLU A 31 -10.84 0.97 -1.32
N ALA A 32 -12.07 0.99 -0.76
CA ALA A 32 -12.99 -0.15 -0.81
C ALA A 32 -13.28 -0.64 -2.24
N GLU A 33 -13.38 0.29 -3.19
CA GLU A 33 -13.65 0.00 -4.60
C GLU A 33 -12.47 -0.71 -5.30
N LYS A 34 -11.23 -0.36 -4.93
CA LYS A 34 -9.99 -0.90 -5.51
C LYS A 34 -9.42 -2.07 -4.72
N LEU A 35 -10.13 -2.51 -3.69
CA LEU A 35 -9.69 -3.59 -2.81
C LEU A 35 -9.58 -4.93 -3.57
N ASN A 36 -10.38 -5.12 -4.62
CA ASN A 36 -10.27 -6.29 -5.49
C ASN A 36 -8.98 -6.31 -6.31
N ASP A 37 -8.49 -5.15 -6.75
CA ASP A 37 -7.25 -5.02 -7.51
C ASP A 37 -6.02 -5.34 -6.66
N THR A 38 -6.13 -5.25 -5.32
CA THR A 38 -5.05 -5.63 -4.40
C THR A 38 -4.79 -7.13 -4.32
N SER A 39 -5.69 -7.98 -4.87
CA SER A 39 -5.54 -9.45 -4.83
C SER A 39 -4.25 -9.94 -5.49
N LEU A 40 -3.88 -9.35 -6.64
CA LEU A 40 -2.64 -9.67 -7.33
C LEU A 40 -1.43 -9.33 -6.45
N ALA A 41 -1.41 -8.12 -5.90
CA ALA A 41 -0.34 -7.67 -5.01
C ALA A 41 -0.24 -8.55 -3.76
N LEU A 42 -1.37 -8.99 -3.20
CA LEU A 42 -1.40 -9.90 -2.05
C LEU A 42 -0.79 -11.28 -2.37
N SER A 43 -1.02 -11.79 -3.57
CA SER A 43 -0.47 -13.08 -4.02
C SER A 43 1.02 -13.02 -4.38
N LEU A 44 1.49 -11.86 -4.85
CA LEU A 44 2.85 -11.66 -5.34
C LEU A 44 3.80 -11.19 -4.23
N ALA A 45 3.33 -10.35 -3.30
CA ALA A 45 4.14 -9.82 -2.20
C ALA A 45 4.88 -10.90 -1.38
N PRO A 46 4.24 -12.00 -0.92
CA PRO A 46 4.94 -13.04 -0.15
C PRO A 46 6.00 -13.76 -1.00
N LYS A 47 5.72 -14.00 -2.29
CA LYS A 47 6.66 -14.65 -3.23
C LYS A 47 7.89 -13.78 -3.49
N LEU A 48 7.68 -12.49 -3.71
CA LEU A 48 8.78 -11.53 -3.89
C LEU A 48 9.62 -11.39 -2.63
N LEU A 49 8.98 -11.35 -1.45
CA LEU A 49 9.72 -11.25 -0.18
C LEU A 49 10.58 -12.50 0.03
N ALA A 50 10.03 -13.69 -0.16
CA ALA A 50 10.79 -14.94 -0.10
C ALA A 50 11.96 -14.95 -1.08
N TYR A 51 11.72 -14.55 -2.34
CA TYR A 51 12.78 -14.45 -3.35
C TYR A 51 13.91 -13.51 -2.93
N PHE A 52 13.60 -12.33 -2.40
CA PHE A 52 14.63 -11.39 -1.96
C PHE A 52 15.39 -11.89 -0.74
N GLU A 53 14.71 -12.55 0.20
CA GLU A 53 15.40 -13.15 1.36
C GLU A 53 16.36 -14.25 0.93
N ASP A 54 15.98 -15.09 -0.04
CA ASP A 54 16.84 -16.15 -0.56
C ASP A 54 17.97 -15.57 -1.43
N TYR A 55 17.72 -14.51 -2.18
CA TYR A 55 18.73 -13.85 -3.01
C TYR A 55 19.79 -13.13 -2.16
N PHE A 56 19.37 -12.36 -1.16
CA PHE A 56 20.28 -11.62 -0.28
C PHE A 56 20.80 -12.46 0.90
N GLN A 57 20.27 -13.67 1.09
CA GLN A 57 20.59 -14.55 2.23
C GLN A 57 20.40 -13.84 3.59
N LEU A 58 19.44 -12.91 3.64
CA LEU A 58 19.17 -12.08 4.81
C LEU A 58 17.66 -12.07 5.09
N PRO A 59 17.21 -12.47 6.30
CA PRO A 59 15.80 -12.41 6.64
C PRO A 59 15.33 -10.96 6.76
N TYR A 60 14.06 -10.71 6.41
CA TYR A 60 13.47 -9.40 6.62
C TYR A 60 13.40 -9.08 8.13
N PRO A 61 13.99 -7.95 8.59
CA PRO A 61 14.21 -7.72 10.02
C PRO A 61 12.98 -7.25 10.79
N LEU A 62 11.87 -6.95 10.11
CA LEU A 62 10.63 -6.46 10.74
C LEU A 62 9.52 -7.49 10.64
N GLU A 63 8.75 -7.66 11.72
CA GLU A 63 7.66 -8.63 11.79
C GLU A 63 6.47 -8.27 10.88
N LYS A 64 6.37 -6.99 10.46
CA LYS A 64 5.27 -6.48 9.63
C LYS A 64 5.75 -5.65 8.46
N LEU A 65 5.06 -5.81 7.34
CA LEU A 65 5.24 -5.03 6.11
C LEU A 65 3.91 -4.41 5.70
N GLY A 66 3.80 -3.08 5.82
CA GLY A 66 2.64 -2.31 5.37
C GLY A 66 2.82 -1.78 3.95
N LYS A 67 1.80 -1.92 3.13
CA LYS A 67 1.68 -1.30 1.80
C LYS A 67 0.39 -0.50 1.76
N VAL A 68 0.45 0.74 1.30
CA VAL A 68 -0.71 1.61 1.16
C VAL A 68 -0.80 2.02 -0.30
N ALA A 69 -1.92 1.69 -0.95
CA ALA A 69 -2.25 2.20 -2.26
C ALA A 69 -2.84 3.60 -2.11
N ILE A 70 -2.01 4.62 -2.36
CA ILE A 70 -2.44 6.02 -2.31
C ILE A 70 -2.95 6.39 -3.70
N ASN A 71 -4.25 6.64 -3.81
CA ASN A 71 -4.85 7.16 -5.02
C ASN A 71 -4.80 8.70 -4.96
N LEU A 72 -3.91 9.30 -5.74
CA LEU A 72 -3.96 10.74 -5.97
C LEU A 72 -4.98 11.02 -7.09
N SER A 73 -6.27 10.86 -6.77
CA SER A 73 -7.33 11.30 -7.68
C SER A 73 -7.34 12.82 -7.70
N THR A 74 -6.95 13.43 -8.82
CA THR A 74 -7.01 14.90 -9.03
C THR A 74 -8.41 15.37 -9.41
N ASN A 75 -9.47 14.83 -8.81
CA ASN A 75 -10.84 15.23 -9.15
C ASN A 75 -11.62 15.62 -7.89
N ASN A 76 -11.63 16.93 -7.59
CA ASN A 76 -12.85 17.76 -7.65
C ASN A 76 -12.59 19.19 -7.12
N THR A 77 -12.03 20.07 -7.95
CA THR A 77 -12.39 21.51 -8.03
C THR A 77 -12.17 22.09 -9.43
N CYS A 78 -12.39 21.31 -10.49
CA CYS A 78 -12.83 21.89 -11.78
C CYS A 78 -14.29 21.48 -11.99
N HIS A 79 -15.12 21.76 -10.98
CA HIS A 79 -16.46 22.22 -11.29
C HIS A 79 -16.30 23.63 -11.83
N ASP A 80 -16.99 23.88 -12.93
CA ASP A 80 -17.10 25.13 -13.63
C ASP A 80 -17.11 26.32 -12.66
N VAL A 81 -16.07 27.15 -12.72
CA VAL A 81 -16.24 28.54 -12.33
C VAL A 81 -17.10 29.13 -13.44
N ASP A 82 -18.42 29.07 -13.25
CA ASP A 82 -19.35 29.95 -13.92
C ASP A 82 -18.83 31.38 -13.69
N VAL A 83 -18.16 31.91 -14.71
CA VAL A 83 -17.92 33.35 -14.83
C VAL A 83 -19.32 33.95 -15.02
N PRO A 84 -19.88 34.66 -14.03
CA PRO A 84 -21.05 35.46 -14.31
C PRO A 84 -20.56 36.56 -15.23
N ASN A 85 -21.03 36.56 -16.48
CA ASN A 85 -20.95 37.73 -17.32
C ASN A 85 -21.68 38.88 -16.60
N LEU A 86 -20.93 39.74 -15.92
CA LEU A 86 -21.18 41.18 -15.82
C LEU A 86 -19.88 41.94 -15.53
#